data_AF-A0A2U1MCX9-F1
#
_entry.id   AF-A0A2U1MCX9-F1
#
_cell.length_a   1.000
_cell.length_b   1.000
_cell.length_c   1.000
_cell.angle_alpha   90.00
_cell.angle_beta   90.00
_cell.angle_gamma   90.00
#
_symmetry.space_group_name_H-M   'P 1'
#
loop_
_entity.id
_entity.type
_entity.pdbx_description
1 polymer ?
#
loop_
_entity_poly.entity_id
_entity_poly.type
_entity_poly.pdbx_seq_one_letter_code
_entity_poly.pdbx_strand_id
1 'polypeptide(L)'
;MEEHSSSSPCDDNSHFDGNCFSCYMKHGECKNIFIEWRKCVEEGEKNDENIINKCFQITSDLRKCMETNQDHYDEALKAEEDPAYKIFMILQAQKEADRRGHEIKVVANE
;
A
#
# COMPACT_ATOMS: atom_id res chain seq x y z
N MET A 1 -23.90 -15.78 14.63
CA MET A 1 -23.32 -14.47 14.27
C MET A 1 -21.95 -14.45 14.90
N GLU A 2 -20.90 -14.69 14.11
CA GLU A 2 -19.56 -14.24 14.45
C GLU A 2 -19.01 -13.58 13.17
N GLU A 3 -18.82 -12.27 13.26
CA GLU A 3 -18.31 -11.42 12.19
C GLU A 3 -16.83 -11.75 11.98
N HIS A 4 -16.51 -12.39 10.87
CA HIS A 4 -15.14 -12.40 10.35
C HIS A 4 -14.85 -11.03 9.73
N SER A 5 -14.72 -10.03 10.60
CA SER A 5 -14.18 -8.71 10.29
C SER A 5 -12.66 -8.77 10.52
N SER A 6 -11.89 -8.50 9.47
CA SER A 6 -10.48 -8.09 9.55
C SER A 6 -9.44 -9.15 10.02
N SER A 7 -9.44 -10.36 9.44
CA SER A 7 -8.20 -11.16 9.48
C SER A 7 -7.23 -10.61 8.43
N SER A 8 -6.34 -9.72 8.86
CA SER A 8 -5.17 -9.31 8.07
C SER A 8 -4.38 -10.55 7.63
N PRO A 9 -3.81 -10.63 6.41
CA PRO A 9 -3.10 -11.81 5.90
C PRO A 9 -1.80 -12.20 6.63
N CYS A 10 -1.51 -11.62 7.80
CA CYS A 10 -0.36 -11.96 8.61
C CYS A 10 -0.72 -11.91 10.10
N ASP A 11 -1.31 -13.00 10.62
CA ASP A 11 -1.37 -13.28 12.05
C ASP A 11 0.03 -13.73 12.52
N ASP A 12 0.48 -13.26 13.69
CA ASP A 12 1.81 -13.55 14.27
C ASP A 12 2.05 -15.07 14.50
N ASN A 13 1.00 -15.89 14.35
CA ASN A 13 1.00 -17.35 14.52
C ASN A 13 1.05 -18.15 13.18
N SER A 14 1.16 -17.49 12.03
CA SER A 14 1.16 -18.14 10.70
C SER A 14 2.42 -17.81 9.90
N HIS A 15 3.58 -18.17 10.44
CA HIS A 15 4.87 -18.04 9.75
C HIS A 15 5.14 -19.26 8.86
N PHE A 16 4.37 -19.40 7.78
CA PHE A 16 4.70 -20.31 6.67
C PHE A 16 4.62 -19.52 5.37
N ASP A 17 5.66 -19.67 4.56
CA ASP A 17 6.01 -18.89 3.36
C ASP A 17 6.60 -17.52 3.69
N GLY A 18 7.90 -17.34 3.46
CA GLY A 18 8.65 -16.10 3.69
C GLY A 18 8.25 -14.92 2.81
N ASN A 19 6.96 -14.58 2.78
CA ASN A 19 6.36 -13.56 1.92
C ASN A 19 5.44 -12.58 2.67
N CYS A 20 5.45 -12.57 4.00
CA CYS A 20 4.74 -11.54 4.74
C CYS A 20 5.56 -10.24 4.75
N PHE A 21 5.20 -9.30 3.87
CA PHE A 21 5.79 -7.95 3.81
C PHE A 21 5.76 -7.24 5.18
N SER A 22 4.70 -7.43 5.96
CA SER A 22 4.62 -6.86 7.31
C SER A 22 5.64 -7.48 8.28
N CYS A 23 5.98 -8.77 8.15
CA CYS A 23 7.04 -9.40 8.95
C CYS A 23 8.39 -8.80 8.60
N TYR A 24 8.67 -8.58 7.31
CA TYR A 24 9.88 -7.94 6.85
C TYR A 24 10.02 -6.50 7.40
N MET A 25 8.98 -5.67 7.24
CA MET A 25 8.97 -4.29 7.70
C MET A 25 8.94 -4.12 9.23
N LYS A 26 8.49 -5.15 9.97
CA LYS A 26 8.57 -5.19 11.45
C LYS A 26 10.00 -5.44 11.95
N HIS A 27 10.96 -5.74 11.07
CA HIS A 27 12.38 -5.81 11.35
C HIS A 27 13.12 -4.66 10.65
N GLY A 28 14.26 -4.23 11.20
CA GLY A 28 15.06 -3.13 10.64
C GLY A 28 14.75 -1.73 11.19
N GLU A 29 15.53 -0.75 10.73
CA GLU A 29 15.57 0.63 11.24
C GLU A 29 14.26 1.40 11.00
N CYS A 30 13.47 1.01 10.00
CA CYS A 30 12.22 1.69 9.64
C CYS A 30 10.98 1.13 10.33
N LYS A 31 11.15 0.18 11.25
CA LYS A 31 10.05 -0.48 11.98
C LYS A 31 9.06 0.50 12.61
N ASN A 32 9.55 1.50 13.34
CA ASN A 32 8.67 2.41 14.09
C ASN A 32 7.81 3.24 13.13
N ILE A 33 8.42 3.76 12.07
CA ILE A 33 7.74 4.54 11.03
C ILE A 33 6.72 3.64 10.29
N PHE A 34 7.06 2.38 10.03
CA PHE A 34 6.13 1.41 9.46
C PHE A 34 4.90 1.17 10.35
N ILE A 35 5.09 1.05 11.67
CA ILE A 35 3.97 0.89 12.62
C ILE A 35 3.06 2.12 12.61
N GLU A 36 3.63 3.33 12.56
CA GLU A 36 2.85 4.57 12.48
C GLU A 36 2.10 4.69 11.15
N TRP A 37 2.75 4.33 10.04
CA TRP A 37 2.12 4.24 8.73
C TRP A 37 0.93 3.28 8.74
N ARG A 38 1.07 2.08 9.32
CA ARG A 38 -0.04 1.12 9.43
C ARG A 38 -1.21 1.68 10.24
N LYS A 39 -0.95 2.32 11.38
CA LYS A 39 -2.01 2.96 12.17
C LYS A 39 -2.76 4.02 11.36
N CYS A 40 -2.04 4.83 10.59
CA CYS A 40 -2.65 5.82 9.72
C CYS A 40 -3.59 5.17 8.67
N VAL A 41 -3.15 4.08 8.05
CA VAL A 41 -3.95 3.31 7.09
C VAL A 41 -5.18 2.71 7.76
N GLU A 42 -5.01 2.00 8.88
CA GLU A 42 -6.09 1.38 9.66
C GLU A 42 -7.14 2.42 10.11
N GLU A 43 -6.71 3.60 10.54
CA GLU A 43 -7.61 4.71 10.87
C GLU A 43 -8.33 5.26 9.64
N GLY A 44 -7.61 5.39 8.52
CA GLY A 44 -8.19 5.89 7.26
C GLY A 44 -9.26 4.93 6.73
N GLU A 45 -9.00 3.63 6.74
CA GLU A 45 -9.97 2.59 6.36
C GLU A 45 -11.19 2.61 7.28
N LYS A 46 -10.99 2.68 8.60
CA LYS A 46 -12.08 2.68 9.58
C LYS A 46 -13.02 3.89 9.42
N ASN A 47 -12.48 5.03 8.99
CA ASN A 47 -13.22 6.28 8.84
C ASN A 47 -13.67 6.55 7.40
N ASP A 48 -13.46 5.62 6.46
CA ASP A 48 -13.74 5.79 5.03
C ASP A 48 -13.04 7.04 4.42
N GLU A 49 -11.85 7.36 4.92
CA GLU A 49 -11.05 8.49 4.48
C GLU A 49 -10.18 8.12 3.27
N ASN A 50 -9.82 9.12 2.47
CA ASN A 50 -8.83 8.93 1.41
C ASN A 50 -7.44 8.72 2.03
N ILE A 51 -7.04 7.44 2.18
CA ILE A 51 -5.78 7.00 2.79
C ILE A 51 -4.56 7.61 2.08
N ILE A 52 -4.62 7.76 0.75
CA ILE A 52 -3.51 8.36 -0.03
C ILE A 52 -3.23 9.77 0.48
N ASN A 53 -4.26 10.58 0.64
CA ASN A 53 -4.12 11.95 1.12
C ASN A 53 -3.78 12.00 2.61
N LYS A 54 -4.46 11.17 3.42
CA LYS A 54 -4.28 11.17 4.88
C LYS A 54 -2.88 10.71 5.29
N CYS A 55 -2.36 9.66 4.65
CA CYS A 55 -1.12 9.01 5.04
C CYS A 55 0.07 9.38 4.13
N PHE A 56 -0.09 10.38 3.25
CA PHE A 56 0.96 10.79 2.30
C PHE A 56 2.29 11.09 3.00
N GLN A 57 2.25 11.91 4.04
CA GLN A 57 3.47 12.36 4.73
C GLN A 57 4.21 11.19 5.38
N ILE A 58 3.51 10.36 6.16
CA ILE A 58 4.11 9.20 6.83
C ILE A 58 4.57 8.13 5.82
N THR A 59 3.91 8.00 4.67
CA THR A 59 4.36 7.15 3.56
C THR A 59 5.66 7.66 2.94
N SER A 60 5.76 8.98 2.71
CA SER A 60 6.99 9.62 2.24
C SER A 60 8.15 9.41 3.23
N ASP A 61 7.88 9.56 4.53
CA ASP A 61 8.91 9.43 5.56
C ASP A 61 9.35 7.97 5.72
N LEU A 62 8.42 7.02 5.59
CA LEU A 62 8.74 5.58 5.53
C LEU A 62 9.65 5.26 4.36
N ARG A 63 9.32 5.75 3.16
CA ARG A 63 10.14 5.56 1.96
C ARG A 63 11.55 6.13 2.14
N LYS A 64 11.69 7.36 2.63
CA LYS A 64 13.00 7.98 2.88
C LYS A 64 13.84 7.17 3.88
N CYS A 65 13.18 6.61 4.90
CA CYS A 65 13.85 5.71 5.82
C CYS A 65 14.39 4.47 5.11
N MET A 66 13.59 3.84 4.23
CA MET A 66 14.01 2.68 3.45
C MET A 66 15.19 3.02 2.52
N GLU A 67 15.11 4.15 1.81
CA GLU A 67 16.18 4.66 0.94
C GLU A 67 17.49 4.91 1.72
N THR A 68 17.40 5.42 2.96
CA THR A 68 18.57 5.64 3.83
C THR A 68 19.18 4.33 4.34
N ASN A 69 18.36 3.29 4.50
CA ASN A 69 18.75 1.97 5.00
C ASN A 69 18.69 0.92 3.88
N GLN A 70 19.14 1.29 2.68
CA GLN A 70 18.97 0.52 1.47
C GLN A 70 19.46 -0.92 1.60
N ASP A 71 20.58 -1.18 2.28
CA ASP A 71 21.12 -2.55 2.44
C ASP A 71 20.10 -3.55 2.97
N HIS A 72 19.18 -3.10 3.85
CA HIS A 72 18.11 -3.96 4.34
C HIS A 72 16.92 -4.00 3.38
N TYR A 73 16.57 -2.89 2.73
CA TYR A 73 15.33 -2.66 1.96
C TYR A 73 15.48 -2.71 0.42
N ASP A 74 16.66 -3.06 -0.09
CA ASP A 74 17.02 -2.94 -1.50
C ASP A 74 16.09 -3.72 -2.44
N GLU A 75 15.67 -4.91 -2.04
CA GLU A 75 14.74 -5.74 -2.83
C GLU A 75 13.36 -5.06 -2.97
N ALA A 76 12.85 -4.46 -1.89
CA ALA A 76 11.59 -3.74 -1.91
C ALA A 76 11.70 -2.46 -2.78
N LEU A 77 12.80 -1.71 -2.64
CA LEU A 77 13.03 -0.49 -3.42
C LEU A 77 13.18 -0.79 -4.92
N LYS A 78 13.88 -1.87 -5.28
CA LYS A 78 14.00 -2.30 -6.69
C LYS A 78 12.67 -2.72 -7.27
N ALA A 79 11.83 -3.41 -6.51
CA ALA A 79 10.50 -3.80 -6.96
C ALA A 79 9.62 -2.57 -7.27
N GLU A 80 9.72 -1.49 -6.49
CA GLU A 80 9.03 -0.23 -6.78
C GLU A 80 9.58 0.45 -8.04
N GLU A 81 10.89 0.33 -8.29
CA GLU A 81 11.52 0.97 -9.44
C GLU A 81 11.39 0.20 -10.75
N ASP A 82 10.93 -1.06 -10.69
CA ASP A 82 10.81 -1.95 -11.83
C ASP A 82 9.96 -1.33 -12.97
N PRO A 83 10.52 -1.22 -14.20
CA PRO A 83 9.81 -0.62 -15.33
C PRO A 83 8.52 -1.35 -15.68
N ALA A 84 8.46 -2.68 -15.54
CA ALA A 84 7.24 -3.43 -15.85
C ALA A 84 6.15 -3.14 -14.81
N TYR A 85 6.49 -3.04 -13.53
CA TYR A 85 5.58 -2.58 -12.49
C TYR A 85 5.07 -1.16 -12.76
N LYS A 86 5.96 -0.21 -13.08
CA LYS A 86 5.56 1.17 -13.42
C LYS A 86 4.64 1.24 -14.63
N ILE A 87 4.95 0.50 -15.70
CA ILE A 87 4.10 0.41 -16.91
C ILE A 87 2.74 -0.18 -16.54
N PHE A 88 2.71 -1.25 -15.74
CA PHE A 88 1.47 -1.87 -15.28
C PHE A 88 0.58 -0.85 -14.54
N MET A 89 1.15 -0.09 -13.60
CA MET A 89 0.41 0.94 -12.85
C MET A 89 -0.16 2.03 -13.77
N ILE A 90 0.61 2.51 -14.75
CA ILE A 90 0.16 3.50 -15.74
C ILE A 90 -1.00 2.93 -16.58
N LEU A 91 -0.88 1.68 -17.04
CA LEU A 91 -1.94 1.05 -17.85
C LEU A 91 -3.23 0.87 -17.05
N GLN A 92 -3.15 0.55 -15.76
CA GLN A 92 -4.33 0.45 -14.90
C GLN A 92 -4.99 1.82 -14.69
N ALA A 93 -4.20 2.86 -14.39
CA ALA A 93 -4.70 4.22 -14.26
C ALA A 93 -5.40 4.72 -15.54
N GLN A 94 -4.85 4.40 -16.72
CA GLN A 94 -5.49 4.73 -18.00
C GLN A 94 -6.82 4.00 -18.17
N LYS A 95 -6.88 2.69 -17.89
CA LYS A 95 -8.13 1.91 -17.98
C LYS A 95 -9.21 2.45 -17.05
N GLU A 96 -8.85 2.88 -15.84
CA GLU A 96 -9.79 3.51 -14.93
C GLU A 96 -10.26 4.88 -15.42
N ALA A 97 -9.35 5.70 -15.96
CA ALA A 97 -9.70 6.97 -16.57
C ALA A 97 -10.65 6.80 -17.77
N ASP A 98 -10.39 5.80 -18.63
CA ASP A 98 -11.23 5.45 -19.76
C ASP A 98 -12.61 4.95 -19.29
N ARG A 99 -12.66 4.11 -18.24
CA ARG A 99 -13.92 3.65 -17.63
C ARG A 99 -14.73 4.82 -17.09
N ARG A 100 -14.11 5.72 -16.32
CA ARG A 100 -14.77 6.94 -15.81
C ARG A 100 -15.24 7.85 -16.95
N GLY A 101 -14.44 7.99 -18.00
CA GLY A 101 -14.82 8.75 -19.19
C GLY A 101 -15.99 8.13 -19.96
N HIS A 102 -16.09 6.80 -20.00
CA HIS A 102 -17.24 6.09 -20.57
C HIS A 102 -18.50 6.28 -19.71
N GLU A 103 -18.37 6.14 -18.38
CA GLU A 103 -19.47 6.33 -17.44
C GLU A 103 -20.06 7.76 -17.52
N ILE A 104 -19.22 8.80 -17.57
CA ILE A 104 -19.66 10.18 -17.75
C ILE A 104 -20.41 10.36 -19.09
N LYS A 105 -19.96 9.72 -20.17
CA LYS A 105 -20.63 9.78 -21.48
C LYS A 105 -21.99 9.10 -21.48
N VAL A 106 -22.18 8.04 -20.69
CA VAL A 106 -23.48 7.36 -20.52
C VAL A 106 -24.43 8.26 -19.74
N VAL A 107 -24.00 8.81 -18.60
CA VAL A 107 -24.82 9.70 -17.75
C VAL A 107 -25.23 10.97 -18.49
N ALA A 108 -24.38 11.50 -19.38
CA ALA A 108 -24.70 12.70 -20.16
C ALA A 108 -25.72 12.47 -21.31
N ASN A 109 -26.06 11.21 -21.61
CA ASN A 109 -26.97 10.82 -22.70
C ASN A 109 -28.33 10.27 -22.21
N GLU A 110 -28.61 10.31 -20.90
CA GLU A 110 -29.91 10.04 -20.26
C GLU A 110 -30.60 11.34 -19.83
#